data_AF-A0A421JU73-F1
#
_entry.id   AF-A0A421JU73-F1
#
_cell.length_a   1.000
_cell.length_b   1.000
_cell.length_c   1.000
_cell.angle_alpha   90.00
_cell.angle_beta   90.00
_cell.angle_gamma   90.00
#
_symmetry.space_group_name_H-M   'P 1'
#
loop_
_entity.id
_entity.type
_entity.pdbx_description
1 polymer ?
#
loop_
_entity_poly.entity_id
_entity_poly.type
_entity_poly.pdbx_seq_one_letter_code
_entity_poly.pdbx_strand_id
1 'polypeptide(L)'
;MTIESDSKRRKVYVYPNHPRSISIFSISGRHPLNVKPSGNSLLNNDTTLNDSKNSLLGVFASFPDELIQEVIGYIDDSPSLRNLSHVSRIFYAFLYDEEIWKKLYVKNITLYNEREWLGSWRNTVLGIKHSADIQLMDNLVCSDVLYRPFQCSQINYSKLFAKILVEEETYHNDSILGQLGKLPQGRILRINENDLSISEFNTNYHDTPFILTNSDTTRWPQWTFAQLNDQYSDVKFRQEAVEWDLGKFNQYLHNNKDENPLYLFDCNSIAMQTLRKQYVPPQIFQQDLFSVFNKPNQFTCRPDHAWLIMGSARSGSTFHKDPNYTCAWNVAITGRKLWIMLPPHITPPGVSTDDEESEVTSPVGIAEWVLSGFFNDSIKIAECVVGVTFPGECMYVPSGWWHSVINIDDSIAITQNFVPISKLANALDFLKNKQGQVSGFRPREINVTLHNLLTGGAKESSFQNYVDVFDSLNIDVNEDCGEIADLPGMPIYELFVYLLKQNGMEMQLKEALVKLEKIELKAYEKETGKSKAWEKLTEPSSTAAFSFGFEDSSDEE
;
A
#
# COMPACT_ATOMS: atom_id res chain seq x y z
N MET A 1 20.47 -60.23 15.66
CA MET A 1 19.65 -59.47 14.69
C MET A 1 19.41 -58.10 15.28
N THR A 2 20.31 -57.17 14.97
CA THR A 2 20.14 -55.74 15.19
C THR A 2 19.11 -55.26 14.16
N ILE A 3 17.95 -54.81 14.65
CA ILE A 3 16.96 -54.14 13.81
C ILE A 3 17.47 -52.71 13.65
N GLU A 4 18.13 -52.44 12.53
CA GLU A 4 18.41 -51.08 12.09
C GLU A 4 17.07 -50.38 11.85
N SER A 5 16.84 -49.30 12.60
CA SER A 5 15.73 -48.39 12.34
C SER A 5 16.02 -47.68 11.01
N ASP A 6 15.33 -48.09 9.95
CA ASP A 6 15.28 -47.37 8.68
C ASP A 6 14.89 -45.91 8.95
N SER A 7 15.86 -45.00 8.83
CA SER A 7 15.57 -43.58 8.75
C SER A 7 14.84 -43.36 7.42
N LYS A 8 13.52 -43.21 7.48
CA LYS A 8 12.71 -42.85 6.31
C LYS A 8 13.29 -41.56 5.73
N ARG A 9 14.03 -41.66 4.62
CA ARG A 9 14.49 -40.53 3.81
C ARG A 9 13.25 -39.67 3.49
N ARG A 10 13.12 -38.51 4.15
CA ARG A 10 12.11 -37.50 3.81
C ARG A 10 12.27 -37.19 2.32
N LYS A 11 11.24 -37.46 1.51
CA LYS A 11 11.23 -37.06 0.10
C LYS A 11 11.34 -35.53 0.07
N VAL A 12 12.44 -35.01 -0.45
CA VAL A 12 12.59 -33.57 -0.68
C VAL A 12 11.81 -33.27 -1.96
N TYR A 13 10.66 -32.61 -1.84
CA TYR A 13 9.90 -32.16 -3.00
C TYR A 13 10.71 -31.06 -3.71
N VAL A 14 10.85 -31.20 -5.02
CA VAL A 14 11.47 -30.19 -5.90
C VAL A 14 10.38 -29.69 -6.83
N TYR A 15 10.08 -28.40 -6.76
CA TYR A 15 9.03 -27.80 -7.56
C TYR A 15 9.58 -27.32 -8.91
N PRO A 16 8.78 -27.48 -9.99
CA PRO A 16 9.18 -26.97 -11.29
C PRO A 16 9.22 -25.44 -11.30
N ASN A 17 10.27 -24.86 -11.88
CA ASN A 17 10.38 -23.41 -12.06
C ASN A 17 9.66 -22.96 -13.33
N HIS A 18 8.33 -22.93 -13.29
CA HIS A 18 7.53 -22.45 -14.42
C HIS A 18 7.60 -20.92 -14.55
N PRO A 19 7.59 -20.38 -15.80
CA PRO A 19 7.46 -18.94 -16.02
C PRO A 19 6.14 -18.41 -15.44
N ARG A 20 6.23 -17.34 -14.65
CA ARG A 20 5.09 -16.66 -14.02
C ARG A 20 4.52 -15.50 -14.87
N SER A 21 4.99 -15.34 -16.11
CA SER A 21 4.48 -14.29 -16.99
C SER A 21 3.01 -14.50 -17.35
N ILE A 22 2.29 -13.39 -17.41
CA ILE A 22 0.88 -13.33 -17.79
C ILE A 22 0.73 -12.80 -19.22
N SER A 23 -0.39 -13.13 -19.85
CA SER A 23 -0.77 -12.49 -21.11
C SER A 23 -1.22 -11.06 -20.84
N ILE A 24 -0.58 -10.09 -21.48
CA ILE A 24 -1.03 -8.69 -21.48
C ILE A 24 -2.14 -8.43 -22.51
N PHE A 25 -2.38 -9.37 -23.42
CA PHE A 25 -3.51 -9.30 -24.34
C PHE A 25 -4.80 -9.59 -23.56
N SER A 26 -5.50 -8.52 -23.19
CA SER A 26 -6.76 -8.61 -22.46
C SER A 26 -7.86 -9.19 -23.33
N ILE A 27 -8.63 -10.15 -22.80
CA ILE A 27 -9.97 -10.45 -23.31
C ILE A 27 -10.93 -9.59 -22.48
N SER A 28 -11.07 -8.32 -22.85
CA SER A 28 -12.09 -7.46 -22.26
C SER A 28 -13.44 -7.75 -22.91
N GLY A 29 -14.51 -7.66 -22.12
CA GLY A 29 -15.87 -7.74 -22.64
C GLY A 29 -16.16 -6.59 -23.62
N ARG A 30 -17.28 -6.69 -24.34
CA ARG A 30 -17.78 -5.57 -25.16
C ARG A 30 -18.15 -4.40 -24.24
N HIS A 31 -17.65 -3.20 -24.53
CA HIS A 31 -18.05 -1.99 -23.80
C HIS A 31 -19.58 -1.81 -23.88
N PRO A 32 -20.28 -1.48 -22.78
CA PRO A 32 -21.75 -1.36 -22.77
C PRO A 32 -22.30 -0.45 -23.87
N LEU A 33 -21.62 0.67 -24.13
CA LEU A 33 -21.98 1.61 -25.18
C LEU A 33 -21.39 1.32 -26.57
N ASN A 34 -20.72 0.19 -26.80
CA ASN A 34 -19.97 -0.11 -28.05
C ASN A 34 -18.77 0.80 -28.34
N VAL A 35 -18.22 1.46 -27.31
CA VAL A 35 -16.93 2.14 -27.43
C VAL A 35 -15.83 1.10 -27.69
N LYS A 36 -14.90 1.44 -28.59
CA LYS A 36 -13.75 0.59 -28.94
C LYS A 36 -12.42 1.31 -28.72
N PRO A 37 -11.29 0.60 -28.68
CA PRO A 37 -9.96 1.20 -28.73
C PRO A 37 -9.79 2.15 -29.92
N SER A 38 -8.99 3.19 -29.77
CA SER A 38 -8.78 4.24 -30.79
C SER A 38 -8.29 3.66 -32.12
N GLY A 39 -7.42 2.65 -32.08
CA GLY A 39 -6.86 1.98 -33.26
C GLY A 39 -7.91 1.31 -34.16
N ASN A 40 -9.10 0.99 -33.65
CA ASN A 40 -10.20 0.46 -34.46
C ASN A 40 -10.69 1.46 -35.52
N SER A 41 -10.49 2.76 -35.31
CA SER A 41 -10.81 3.79 -36.31
C SER A 41 -10.00 3.64 -37.60
N LEU A 42 -8.75 3.18 -37.50
CA LEU A 42 -7.85 2.98 -38.65
C LEU A 42 -8.26 1.79 -39.52
N LEU A 43 -9.02 0.85 -38.96
CA LEU A 43 -9.50 -0.34 -39.65
C LEU A 43 -10.90 -0.14 -40.25
N ASN A 44 -11.52 1.00 -39.97
CA ASN A 44 -12.87 1.30 -40.42
C ASN A 44 -12.84 2.03 -41.77
N ASN A 45 -13.34 1.38 -42.82
CA ASN A 45 -13.40 1.95 -44.17
C ASN A 45 -14.62 2.84 -44.41
N ASP A 46 -15.54 2.92 -43.44
CA ASP A 46 -16.77 3.73 -43.56
C ASP A 46 -16.52 5.18 -43.12
N THR A 47 -16.26 6.04 -44.10
CA THR A 47 -16.02 7.48 -43.87
C THR A 47 -17.25 8.20 -43.31
N THR A 48 -18.47 7.67 -43.51
CA THR A 48 -19.71 8.30 -43.04
C THR A 48 -19.84 8.30 -41.52
N LEU A 49 -19.16 7.36 -40.85
CA LEU A 49 -19.08 7.29 -39.39
C LEU A 49 -18.26 8.42 -38.80
N ASN A 50 -17.18 8.83 -39.47
CA ASN A 50 -16.37 9.97 -39.03
C ASN A 50 -17.15 11.28 -39.19
N ASP A 51 -17.87 11.46 -40.30
CA ASP A 51 -18.75 12.61 -40.51
C ASP A 51 -19.87 12.65 -39.45
N SER A 52 -20.44 11.49 -39.14
CA SER A 52 -21.42 11.34 -38.06
C SER A 52 -20.82 11.68 -36.69
N LYS A 53 -19.59 11.22 -36.39
CA LYS A 53 -18.89 11.54 -35.14
C LYS A 53 -18.69 13.05 -35.02
N ASN A 54 -18.16 13.67 -36.08
CA ASN A 54 -17.89 15.11 -36.13
C ASN A 54 -19.17 15.93 -36.00
N SER A 55 -20.25 15.53 -36.68
CA SER A 55 -21.55 16.19 -36.57
C SER A 55 -22.14 16.10 -35.15
N LEU A 56 -21.99 14.96 -34.49
CA LEU A 56 -22.46 14.73 -33.11
C LEU A 56 -21.62 15.45 -32.05
N LEU A 57 -20.35 15.75 -32.33
CA LEU A 57 -19.49 16.58 -31.48
C LEU A 57 -19.61 18.09 -31.79
N GLY A 58 -20.02 18.45 -33.00
CA GLY A 58 -20.08 19.84 -33.44
C GLY A 58 -18.69 20.49 -33.37
N VAL A 59 -18.59 21.66 -32.75
CA VAL A 59 -17.32 22.41 -32.63
C VAL A 59 -16.26 21.61 -31.84
N PHE A 60 -16.68 20.77 -30.89
CA PHE A 60 -15.78 19.93 -30.10
C PHE A 60 -15.09 18.84 -30.93
N ALA A 61 -15.54 18.57 -32.17
CA ALA A 61 -14.85 17.63 -33.06
C ALA A 61 -13.42 18.07 -33.41
N SER A 62 -13.10 19.36 -33.22
CA SER A 62 -11.76 19.91 -33.41
C SER A 62 -10.79 19.57 -32.27
N PHE A 63 -11.29 19.04 -31.14
CA PHE A 63 -10.49 18.73 -29.96
C PHE A 63 -10.23 17.23 -29.84
N PRO A 64 -9.05 16.84 -29.34
CA PRO A 64 -8.78 15.44 -29.00
C PRO A 64 -9.68 15.00 -27.84
N ASP A 65 -9.98 13.69 -27.78
CA ASP A 65 -10.89 13.12 -26.79
C ASP A 65 -10.38 13.40 -25.35
N GLU A 66 -9.07 13.44 -25.13
CA GLU A 66 -8.43 13.78 -23.85
C GLU A 66 -8.80 15.18 -23.36
N LEU A 67 -8.74 16.18 -24.26
CA LEU A 67 -9.07 17.56 -23.93
C LEU A 67 -10.58 17.71 -23.66
N ILE A 68 -11.42 16.96 -24.39
CA ILE A 68 -12.86 16.95 -24.12
C ILE A 68 -13.13 16.39 -22.71
N GLN A 69 -12.50 15.27 -22.35
CA GLN A 69 -12.61 14.68 -21.02
C GLN A 69 -12.11 15.61 -19.91
N GLU A 70 -10.98 16.30 -20.14
CA GLU A 70 -10.43 17.30 -19.22
C GLU A 70 -11.41 18.46 -19.00
N VAL A 71 -11.97 19.02 -20.09
CA VAL A 71 -12.98 20.09 -20.03
C VAL A 71 -14.23 19.66 -19.25
N ILE A 72 -14.72 18.43 -19.49
CA ILE A 72 -15.85 17.86 -18.73
C ILE A 72 -15.50 17.75 -17.25
N GLY A 73 -14.25 17.40 -16.92
CA GLY A 73 -13.76 17.26 -15.55
C GLY A 73 -13.80 18.54 -14.72
N TYR A 74 -13.85 19.73 -15.34
CA TYR A 74 -14.02 21.01 -14.64
C TYR A 74 -15.46 21.32 -14.26
N ILE A 75 -16.45 20.60 -14.79
CA ILE A 75 -17.86 20.82 -14.47
C ILE A 75 -18.17 20.13 -13.14
N ASP A 76 -18.63 20.90 -12.16
CA ASP A 76 -18.74 20.47 -10.77
C ASP A 76 -20.17 20.41 -10.23
N ASP A 77 -21.17 20.48 -11.12
CA ASP A 77 -22.58 20.35 -10.77
C ASP A 77 -23.30 19.26 -11.59
N SER A 78 -24.15 18.49 -10.90
CA SER A 78 -24.91 17.37 -11.50
C SER A 78 -25.86 17.83 -12.63
N PRO A 79 -26.62 18.94 -12.51
CA PRO A 79 -27.48 19.42 -13.58
C PRO A 79 -26.76 19.70 -14.90
N SER A 80 -25.61 20.36 -14.89
CA SER A 80 -24.82 20.67 -16.08
C SER A 80 -24.28 19.42 -16.75
N LEU A 81 -23.67 18.50 -15.99
CA LEU A 81 -23.22 17.21 -16.51
C LEU A 81 -24.37 16.41 -17.13
N ARG A 82 -25.52 16.35 -16.44
CA ARG A 82 -26.72 15.69 -16.96
C ARG A 82 -27.18 16.32 -18.29
N ASN A 83 -27.27 17.64 -18.35
CA ASN A 83 -27.69 18.35 -19.56
C ASN A 83 -26.70 18.11 -20.70
N LEU A 84 -25.39 18.11 -20.41
CA LEU A 84 -24.35 17.81 -21.38
C LEU A 84 -24.48 16.39 -21.94
N SER A 85 -24.82 15.41 -21.10
CA SER A 85 -25.06 14.02 -21.53
C SER A 85 -26.22 13.88 -22.53
N HIS A 86 -27.11 14.88 -22.59
CA HIS A 86 -28.24 14.90 -23.53
C HIS A 86 -27.94 15.66 -24.84
N VAL A 87 -26.78 16.31 -24.96
CA VAL A 87 -26.42 17.10 -26.15
C VAL A 87 -26.19 16.19 -27.36
N SER A 88 -25.52 15.06 -27.17
CA SER A 88 -25.32 14.08 -28.24
C SER A 88 -25.02 12.69 -27.69
N ARG A 89 -25.11 11.68 -28.57
CA ARG A 89 -24.74 10.31 -28.26
C ARG A 89 -23.27 10.15 -27.85
N ILE A 90 -22.40 11.04 -28.30
CA ILE A 90 -20.97 11.01 -27.97
C ILE A 90 -20.73 11.61 -26.59
N PHE A 91 -21.35 12.75 -26.28
CA PHE A 91 -21.30 13.31 -24.92
C PHE A 91 -21.92 12.37 -23.88
N TYR A 92 -22.98 11.63 -24.26
CA TYR A 92 -23.48 10.55 -23.42
C TYR A 92 -22.41 9.48 -23.12
N ALA A 93 -21.56 9.14 -24.09
CA ALA A 93 -20.47 8.19 -23.91
C ALA A 93 -19.38 8.71 -22.96
N PHE A 94 -18.96 9.97 -23.11
CA PHE A 94 -18.03 10.61 -22.19
C PHE A 94 -18.57 10.63 -20.75
N LEU A 95 -19.86 10.91 -20.58
CA LEU A 95 -20.51 11.01 -19.28
C LEU A 95 -21.08 9.68 -18.76
N TYR A 96 -20.74 8.57 -19.42
CA TYR A 96 -20.99 7.22 -18.92
C TYR A 96 -19.88 6.74 -17.98
N ASP A 97 -18.70 7.36 -18.06
CA ASP A 97 -17.57 7.07 -17.18
C ASP A 97 -17.93 7.37 -15.71
N GLU A 98 -17.76 6.37 -14.85
CA GLU A 98 -18.11 6.42 -13.43
C GLU A 98 -17.18 7.36 -12.63
N GLU A 99 -15.95 7.59 -13.09
CA GLU A 99 -14.96 8.39 -12.36
C GLU A 99 -15.38 9.87 -12.23
N ILE A 100 -16.01 10.45 -13.27
CA ILE A 100 -16.57 11.80 -13.22
C ILE A 100 -17.61 11.92 -12.09
N TRP A 101 -18.48 10.92 -12.00
CA TRP A 101 -19.57 10.91 -11.02
C TRP A 101 -19.06 10.60 -9.62
N LYS A 102 -18.02 9.76 -9.47
CA LYS A 102 -17.32 9.51 -8.21
C LYS A 102 -16.70 10.81 -7.67
N LYS A 103 -15.97 11.56 -8.51
CA LYS A 103 -15.40 12.87 -8.14
C LYS A 103 -16.47 13.85 -7.68
N LEU A 104 -17.58 13.95 -8.42
CA LEU A 104 -18.69 14.81 -8.05
C LEU A 104 -19.37 14.37 -6.74
N TYR A 105 -19.51 13.05 -6.53
CA TYR A 105 -20.04 12.47 -5.31
C TYR A 105 -19.17 12.89 -4.11
N VAL A 106 -17.86 12.65 -4.18
CA VAL A 106 -16.91 12.94 -3.10
C VAL A 106 -16.86 14.43 -2.80
N LYS A 107 -16.86 15.29 -3.82
CA LYS A 107 -16.89 16.76 -3.64
C LYS A 107 -18.12 17.24 -2.86
N ASN A 108 -19.25 16.54 -3.01
CA ASN A 108 -20.52 16.87 -2.36
C ASN A 108 -20.99 15.75 -1.42
N ILE A 109 -20.05 15.14 -0.70
CA ILE A 109 -20.29 13.92 0.08
C ILE A 109 -21.43 14.04 1.10
N THR A 110 -21.61 15.23 1.71
CA THR A 110 -22.68 15.50 2.67
C THR A 110 -24.06 15.35 2.05
N LEU A 111 -24.23 15.74 0.78
CA LEU A 111 -25.50 15.63 0.06
C LEU A 111 -25.79 14.19 -0.39
N TYR A 112 -24.76 13.48 -0.84
CA TYR A 112 -24.96 12.17 -1.48
C TYR A 112 -24.86 10.99 -0.52
N ASN A 113 -24.19 11.14 0.64
CA ASN A 113 -24.10 10.07 1.64
C ASN A 113 -25.46 9.65 2.20
N GLU A 114 -26.42 10.57 2.31
CA GLU A 114 -27.79 10.27 2.76
C GLU A 114 -28.62 9.52 1.73
N ARG A 115 -28.15 9.41 0.48
CA ARG A 115 -28.86 8.68 -0.58
C ARG A 115 -28.56 7.19 -0.55
N GLU A 116 -29.56 6.41 -0.94
CA GLU A 116 -29.41 4.98 -1.25
C GLU A 116 -28.38 4.79 -2.38
N TRP A 117 -27.53 3.77 -2.25
CA TRP A 117 -26.62 3.38 -3.32
C TRP A 117 -27.39 2.70 -4.46
N LEU A 118 -27.38 3.29 -5.65
CA LEU A 118 -28.15 2.81 -6.81
C LEU A 118 -27.30 1.99 -7.78
N GLY A 119 -26.31 1.26 -7.25
CA GLY A 119 -25.45 0.33 -7.99
C GLY A 119 -24.28 0.96 -8.75
N SER A 120 -24.30 2.26 -9.00
CA SER A 120 -23.17 3.01 -9.58
C SER A 120 -23.12 4.46 -9.10
N TRP A 121 -21.98 5.12 -9.26
CA TRP A 121 -21.80 6.53 -8.89
C TRP A 121 -22.75 7.41 -9.69
N ARG A 122 -22.77 7.20 -11.01
CA ARG A 122 -23.66 7.92 -11.93
C ARG A 122 -25.13 7.79 -11.52
N ASN A 123 -25.58 6.56 -11.28
CA ASN A 123 -26.96 6.30 -10.93
C ASN A 123 -27.33 6.95 -9.58
N THR A 124 -26.44 6.85 -8.59
CA THR A 124 -26.66 7.42 -7.25
C THR A 124 -26.73 8.94 -7.27
N VAL A 125 -25.81 9.59 -7.99
CA VAL A 125 -25.79 11.05 -8.15
C VAL A 125 -27.04 11.55 -8.90
N LEU A 126 -27.44 10.87 -9.97
CA LEU A 126 -28.58 11.26 -10.80
C LEU A 126 -29.93 10.75 -10.29
N GLY A 127 -29.97 9.86 -9.30
CA GLY A 127 -31.20 9.23 -8.80
C GLY A 127 -31.84 8.25 -9.79
N ILE A 128 -31.04 7.59 -10.64
CA ILE A 128 -31.53 6.66 -11.67
C ILE A 128 -31.74 5.28 -11.06
N LYS A 129 -33.01 4.86 -10.96
CA LYS A 129 -33.39 3.52 -10.46
C LYS A 129 -33.38 2.44 -11.56
N HIS A 130 -33.57 2.84 -12.81
CA HIS A 130 -33.63 1.95 -13.96
C HIS A 130 -32.82 2.55 -15.10
N SER A 131 -31.75 1.88 -15.50
CA SER A 131 -30.92 2.28 -16.63
C SER A 131 -31.43 1.64 -17.91
N ALA A 132 -31.49 2.42 -18.99
CA ALA A 132 -31.70 1.88 -20.33
C ALA A 132 -30.41 1.24 -20.85
N ASP A 133 -30.51 0.09 -21.51
CA ASP A 133 -29.38 -0.57 -22.18
C ASP A 133 -29.13 0.11 -23.55
N ILE A 134 -28.51 1.29 -23.49
CA ILE A 134 -28.23 2.10 -24.68
C ILE A 134 -26.95 1.57 -25.32
N GLN A 135 -27.02 1.23 -26.60
CA GLN A 135 -25.86 0.85 -27.40
C GLN A 135 -25.67 1.87 -28.52
N LEU A 136 -24.44 2.38 -28.66
CA LEU A 136 -24.10 3.22 -29.81
C LEU A 136 -23.91 2.34 -31.05
N MET A 137 -23.98 2.96 -32.22
CA MET A 137 -23.63 2.28 -33.46
C MET A 137 -22.17 1.81 -33.40
N ASP A 138 -21.90 0.63 -33.96
CA ASP A 138 -20.58 0.04 -33.93
C ASP A 138 -19.53 0.94 -34.61
N ASN A 139 -18.32 1.01 -34.04
CA ASN A 139 -17.23 1.91 -34.46
C ASN A 139 -17.54 3.43 -34.44
N LEU A 140 -18.73 3.87 -34.00
CA LEU A 140 -19.05 5.30 -33.92
C LEU A 140 -18.10 6.05 -32.96
N VAL A 141 -17.72 5.41 -31.86
CA VAL A 141 -16.78 5.95 -30.86
C VAL A 141 -15.63 4.97 -30.69
N CYS A 142 -14.47 5.33 -31.24
CA CYS A 142 -13.20 4.65 -31.01
C CYS A 142 -12.30 5.60 -30.22
N SER A 143 -12.08 5.31 -28.94
CA SER A 143 -11.43 6.22 -27.99
C SER A 143 -10.77 5.42 -26.87
N ASP A 144 -9.45 5.54 -26.71
CA ASP A 144 -8.76 4.88 -25.60
C ASP A 144 -9.07 5.55 -24.27
N VAL A 145 -9.31 6.87 -24.25
CA VAL A 145 -9.75 7.64 -23.08
C VAL A 145 -11.00 7.03 -22.45
N LEU A 146 -11.96 6.61 -23.27
CA LEU A 146 -13.22 6.03 -22.80
C LEU A 146 -13.15 4.50 -22.64
N TYR A 147 -12.33 3.82 -23.45
CA TYR A 147 -12.26 2.37 -23.43
C TYR A 147 -11.35 1.82 -22.33
N ARG A 148 -10.23 2.51 -22.04
CA ARG A 148 -9.21 2.02 -21.11
C ARG A 148 -9.71 1.88 -19.66
N PRO A 149 -10.40 2.88 -19.07
CA PRO A 149 -10.98 2.73 -17.73
C PRO A 149 -11.95 1.54 -17.64
N PHE A 150 -12.80 1.37 -18.67
CA PHE A 150 -13.67 0.21 -18.77
C PHE A 150 -12.86 -1.10 -18.83
N GLN A 151 -11.86 -1.20 -19.70
CA GLN A 151 -11.01 -2.38 -19.80
C GLN A 151 -10.36 -2.73 -18.45
N CYS A 152 -9.84 -1.74 -17.72
CA CYS A 152 -9.27 -1.90 -16.39
C CYS A 152 -10.30 -2.41 -15.37
N SER A 153 -11.53 -1.88 -15.40
CA SER A 153 -12.62 -2.33 -14.52
C SER A 153 -13.06 -3.79 -14.72
N GLN A 154 -12.76 -4.39 -15.88
CA GLN A 154 -13.22 -5.73 -16.26
C GLN A 154 -12.16 -6.84 -16.08
N ILE A 155 -10.98 -6.52 -15.54
CA ILE A 155 -9.90 -7.51 -15.41
C ILE A 155 -10.34 -8.65 -14.48
N ASN A 156 -10.16 -9.89 -14.95
CA ASN A 156 -10.35 -11.08 -14.13
C ASN A 156 -8.99 -11.61 -13.65
N TYR A 157 -8.56 -11.18 -12.46
CA TYR A 157 -7.28 -11.58 -11.88
C TYR A 157 -7.18 -13.08 -11.58
N SER A 158 -8.29 -13.74 -11.21
CA SER A 158 -8.31 -15.20 -11.05
C SER A 158 -7.93 -15.94 -12.34
N LYS A 159 -8.41 -15.49 -13.51
CA LYS A 159 -8.03 -16.06 -14.81
C LYS A 159 -6.63 -15.64 -15.23
N LEU A 160 -6.29 -14.36 -15.05
CA LEU A 160 -5.03 -13.79 -15.49
C LEU A 160 -3.83 -14.42 -14.76
N PHE A 161 -3.95 -14.62 -13.45
CA PHE A 161 -2.92 -15.20 -12.59
C PHE A 161 -3.12 -16.70 -12.30
N ALA A 162 -3.98 -17.40 -13.06
CA ALA A 162 -4.34 -18.80 -12.80
C ALA A 162 -3.12 -19.73 -12.62
N LYS A 163 -2.06 -19.54 -13.41
CA LYS A 163 -0.82 -20.33 -13.28
C LYS A 163 -0.14 -20.12 -11.93
N ILE A 164 -0.06 -18.87 -11.47
CA ILE A 164 0.53 -18.53 -10.16
C ILE A 164 -0.36 -19.07 -9.04
N LEU A 165 -1.68 -18.93 -9.17
CA LEU A 165 -2.62 -19.38 -8.14
C LEU A 165 -2.55 -20.90 -7.92
N VAL A 166 -2.51 -21.70 -8.98
CA VAL A 166 -2.38 -23.17 -8.89
C VAL A 166 -1.03 -23.58 -8.26
N GLU A 167 0.04 -22.88 -8.63
CA GLU A 167 1.37 -23.11 -8.07
C GLU A 167 1.40 -22.79 -6.56
N GLU A 168 0.89 -21.62 -6.16
CA GLU A 168 0.84 -21.18 -4.77
C GLU A 168 -0.11 -22.03 -3.91
N GLU A 169 -1.22 -22.52 -4.45
CA GLU A 169 -2.11 -23.46 -3.77
C GLU A 169 -1.40 -24.77 -3.43
N THR A 170 -0.52 -25.24 -4.32
CA THR A 170 0.32 -26.42 -4.05
C THR A 170 1.27 -26.14 -2.88
N TYR A 171 1.94 -24.98 -2.88
CA TYR A 171 2.85 -24.59 -1.79
C TYR A 171 2.14 -24.42 -0.45
N HIS A 172 0.94 -23.84 -0.46
CA HIS A 172 0.10 -23.71 0.73
C HIS A 172 -0.22 -25.08 1.34
N ASN A 173 -0.76 -26.00 0.53
CA ASN A 173 -1.12 -27.35 0.97
C ASN A 173 0.09 -28.14 1.49
N ASP A 174 1.21 -28.06 0.77
CA ASP A 174 2.44 -28.75 1.18
C ASP A 174 3.04 -28.16 2.47
N SER A 175 2.89 -26.87 2.70
CA SER A 175 3.28 -26.21 3.95
C SER A 175 2.45 -26.69 5.13
N ILE A 176 1.12 -26.74 5.00
CA ILE A 176 0.22 -27.25 6.04
C ILE A 176 0.52 -28.72 6.38
N LEU A 177 0.86 -29.52 5.37
CA LEU A 177 1.21 -30.94 5.54
C LEU A 177 2.65 -31.16 6.06
N GLY A 178 3.43 -30.10 6.29
CA GLY A 178 4.82 -30.20 6.76
C GLY A 178 5.74 -30.89 5.75
N GLN A 179 5.42 -30.79 4.46
CA GLN A 179 6.15 -31.41 3.35
C GLN A 179 6.69 -30.41 2.33
N LEU A 180 6.59 -29.10 2.62
CA LEU A 180 7.08 -28.05 1.75
C LEU A 180 8.55 -28.27 1.36
N GLY A 181 8.77 -28.38 0.06
CA GLY A 181 10.09 -28.48 -0.53
C GLY A 181 10.80 -27.13 -0.67
N LYS A 182 11.97 -27.13 -1.33
CA LYS A 182 12.67 -25.88 -1.66
C LYS A 182 11.91 -25.17 -2.79
N LEU A 183 11.44 -23.96 -2.51
CA LEU A 183 10.78 -23.13 -3.51
C LEU A 183 11.78 -22.60 -4.56
N PRO A 184 11.37 -22.47 -5.83
CA PRO A 184 12.17 -21.78 -6.83
C PRO A 184 12.38 -20.30 -6.48
N GLN A 185 13.37 -19.65 -7.10
CA GLN A 185 13.61 -18.21 -6.91
C GLN A 185 12.40 -17.37 -7.34
N GLY A 186 12.21 -16.20 -6.70
CA GLY A 186 11.09 -15.29 -6.96
C GLY A 186 9.76 -15.72 -6.32
N ARG A 187 9.79 -16.70 -5.42
CA ARG A 187 8.66 -17.16 -4.61
C ARG A 187 8.85 -16.66 -3.18
N ILE A 188 7.75 -16.30 -2.52
CA ILE A 188 7.77 -15.97 -1.09
C ILE A 188 7.81 -17.27 -0.29
N LEU A 189 8.75 -17.37 0.66
CA LEU A 189 8.91 -18.53 1.54
C LEU A 189 7.68 -18.71 2.43
N ARG A 190 7.28 -19.96 2.66
CA ARG A 190 6.30 -20.32 3.71
C ARG A 190 7.01 -20.98 4.88
N ILE A 191 6.65 -20.58 6.09
CA ILE A 191 7.21 -21.09 7.36
C ILE A 191 6.05 -21.47 8.27
N ASN A 192 6.14 -22.59 8.97
CA ASN A 192 5.14 -22.91 10.00
C ASN A 192 5.34 -21.95 11.19
N GLU A 193 4.26 -21.33 11.67
CA GLU A 193 4.29 -20.36 12.78
C GLU A 193 4.98 -20.94 14.03
N ASN A 194 4.79 -22.23 14.32
CA ASN A 194 5.36 -22.88 15.49
C ASN A 194 6.86 -23.19 15.37
N ASP A 195 7.40 -23.20 14.14
CA ASP A 195 8.79 -23.54 13.88
C ASP A 195 9.71 -22.30 13.94
N LEU A 196 9.15 -21.08 13.86
CA LEU A 196 9.93 -19.84 13.81
C LEU A 196 10.03 -19.17 15.19
N SER A 197 11.22 -19.24 15.79
CA SER A 197 11.48 -18.57 17.08
C SER A 197 11.75 -17.07 16.92
N ILE A 198 11.52 -16.29 17.98
CA ILE A 198 11.84 -14.84 18.03
C ILE A 198 13.32 -14.59 17.73
N SER A 199 14.22 -15.43 18.25
CA SER A 199 15.65 -15.28 18.01
C SER A 199 15.99 -15.50 16.54
N GLU A 200 15.39 -16.52 15.92
CA GLU A 200 15.63 -16.83 14.52
C GLU A 200 15.05 -15.75 13.60
N PHE A 201 13.85 -15.26 13.90
CA PHE A 201 13.28 -14.09 13.22
C PHE A 201 14.24 -12.90 13.27
N ASN A 202 14.66 -12.48 14.46
CA ASN A 202 15.56 -11.32 14.64
C ASN A 202 16.95 -11.49 14.03
N THR A 203 17.40 -12.72 13.75
CA THR A 203 18.76 -12.97 13.20
C THR A 203 18.74 -13.19 11.69
N ASN A 204 17.76 -13.93 11.18
CA ASN A 204 17.82 -14.49 9.82
C ASN A 204 16.68 -14.03 8.92
N TYR A 205 15.51 -13.69 9.46
CA TYR A 205 14.30 -13.44 8.66
C TYR A 205 13.75 -12.02 8.75
N HIS A 206 14.26 -11.19 9.67
CA HIS A 206 13.75 -9.83 9.87
C HIS A 206 13.86 -8.92 8.63
N ASP A 207 14.67 -9.31 7.63
CA ASP A 207 14.88 -8.57 6.38
C ASP A 207 14.33 -9.28 5.14
N THR A 208 13.64 -10.41 5.29
CA THR A 208 13.15 -11.23 4.18
C THR A 208 11.64 -11.42 4.29
N PRO A 209 10.84 -11.15 3.24
CA PRO A 209 9.41 -11.44 3.25
C PRO A 209 9.15 -12.95 3.35
N PHE A 210 8.16 -13.34 4.16
CA PHE A 210 7.70 -14.73 4.27
C PHE A 210 6.23 -14.78 4.63
N ILE A 211 5.62 -15.93 4.41
CA ILE A 211 4.24 -16.25 4.79
C ILE A 211 4.27 -17.25 5.94
N LEU A 212 3.65 -16.90 7.06
CA LEU A 212 3.38 -17.84 8.14
C LEU A 212 2.17 -18.71 7.79
N THR A 213 2.33 -20.00 8.03
CA THR A 213 1.28 -21.01 7.90
C THR A 213 1.02 -21.65 9.25
N ASN A 214 -0.23 -22.04 9.49
CA ASN A 214 -0.63 -22.75 10.69
C ASN A 214 -1.65 -23.83 10.31
N SER A 215 -1.44 -25.06 10.76
CA SER A 215 -2.35 -26.17 10.49
C SER A 215 -3.61 -26.12 11.37
N ASP A 216 -3.61 -25.33 12.44
CA ASP A 216 -4.79 -25.09 13.28
C ASP A 216 -5.75 -24.10 12.60
N THR A 217 -6.88 -24.61 12.11
CA THR A 217 -7.92 -23.80 11.47
C THR A 217 -8.60 -22.81 12.41
N THR A 218 -8.42 -22.96 13.74
CA THR A 218 -8.96 -22.06 14.76
C THR A 218 -7.98 -20.97 15.18
N ARG A 219 -6.76 -20.95 14.62
CA ARG A 219 -5.71 -19.96 14.91
C ARG A 219 -6.18 -18.51 14.69
N TRP A 220 -7.04 -18.31 13.71
CA TRP A 220 -7.58 -17.01 13.31
C TRP A 220 -9.11 -17.02 13.35
N PRO A 221 -9.74 -15.85 13.59
CA PRO A 221 -11.18 -15.74 13.52
C PRO A 221 -11.68 -16.02 12.10
N GLN A 222 -12.88 -16.59 11.99
CA GLN A 222 -13.50 -17.00 10.72
C GLN A 222 -14.57 -15.98 10.30
N TRP A 223 -14.18 -14.72 10.08
CA TRP A 223 -15.12 -13.66 9.72
C TRP A 223 -15.55 -13.74 8.26
N THR A 224 -16.83 -13.55 8.02
CA THR A 224 -17.42 -13.42 6.68
C THR A 224 -18.06 -12.04 6.49
N PHE A 225 -18.21 -11.61 5.23
CA PHE A 225 -18.90 -10.37 4.89
C PHE A 225 -20.33 -10.34 5.46
N ALA A 226 -21.06 -11.45 5.36
CA ALA A 226 -22.43 -11.55 5.87
C ALA A 226 -22.48 -11.35 7.39
N GLN A 227 -21.59 -11.99 8.16
CA GLN A 227 -21.55 -11.85 9.62
C GLN A 227 -21.16 -10.44 10.06
N LEU A 228 -20.15 -9.85 9.42
CA LEU A 228 -19.74 -8.48 9.76
C LEU A 228 -20.84 -7.48 9.41
N ASN A 229 -21.50 -7.65 8.26
CA ASN A 229 -22.61 -6.80 7.86
C ASN A 229 -23.81 -6.93 8.82
N ASP A 230 -24.17 -8.14 9.26
CA ASP A 230 -25.26 -8.35 10.23
C ASP A 230 -24.98 -7.65 11.56
N GLN A 231 -23.74 -7.70 12.04
CA GLN A 231 -23.36 -7.13 13.34
C GLN A 231 -23.08 -5.62 13.32
N TYR A 232 -22.53 -5.12 12.21
CA TYR A 232 -21.97 -3.78 12.12
C TYR A 232 -22.53 -2.99 10.92
N SER A 233 -23.71 -3.35 10.40
CA SER A 233 -24.33 -2.70 9.22
C SER A 233 -24.32 -1.19 9.32
N ASP A 234 -24.68 -0.64 10.48
CA ASP A 234 -24.84 0.81 10.70
C ASP A 234 -23.56 1.49 11.18
N VAL A 235 -22.46 0.75 11.36
CA VAL A 235 -21.17 1.32 11.77
C VAL A 235 -20.51 1.93 10.54
N LYS A 236 -20.06 3.17 10.69
CA LYS A 236 -19.30 3.88 9.65
C LYS A 236 -17.84 3.50 9.67
N PHE A 237 -17.28 3.35 8.48
CA PHE A 237 -15.86 3.08 8.27
C PHE A 237 -15.32 4.03 7.21
N ARG A 238 -14.02 4.32 7.23
CA ARG A 238 -13.35 5.04 6.15
C ARG A 238 -13.06 4.07 5.01
N GLN A 239 -13.48 4.42 3.79
CA GLN A 239 -13.13 3.71 2.55
C GLN A 239 -12.49 4.70 1.58
N GLU A 240 -11.19 4.92 1.75
CA GLU A 240 -10.40 5.93 1.03
C GLU A 240 -11.02 7.34 1.14
N ALA A 241 -11.78 7.74 0.11
CA ALA A 241 -12.36 9.07 -0.06
C ALA A 241 -13.79 9.22 0.48
N VAL A 242 -14.38 8.15 1.01
CA VAL A 242 -15.73 8.17 1.60
C VAL A 242 -15.75 7.60 3.02
N GLU A 243 -16.80 7.94 3.75
CA GLU A 243 -17.13 7.36 5.06
C GLU A 243 -18.56 6.82 5.02
N TRP A 244 -18.70 5.54 4.64
CA TRP A 244 -19.99 4.84 4.57
C TRP A 244 -20.17 3.86 5.71
N ASP A 245 -21.44 3.64 6.06
CA ASP A 245 -21.82 2.49 6.86
C ASP A 245 -21.50 1.17 6.11
N LEU A 246 -21.27 0.10 6.87
CA LEU A 246 -20.89 -1.18 6.29
C LEU A 246 -21.97 -1.75 5.37
N GLY A 247 -23.24 -1.52 5.68
CA GLY A 247 -24.37 -1.91 4.84
C GLY A 247 -24.27 -1.36 3.42
N LYS A 248 -24.06 -0.05 3.30
CA LYS A 248 -23.87 0.65 2.03
C LYS A 248 -22.59 0.22 1.32
N PHE A 249 -21.47 0.09 2.05
CA PHE A 249 -20.23 -0.42 1.46
C PHE A 249 -20.38 -1.85 0.93
N ASN A 250 -21.11 -2.71 1.63
CA ASN A 250 -21.38 -4.08 1.20
C ASN A 250 -22.23 -4.11 -0.09
N GLN A 251 -23.20 -3.19 -0.25
CA GLN A 251 -23.96 -3.03 -1.50
C GLN A 251 -23.07 -2.59 -2.67
N TYR A 252 -22.14 -1.66 -2.41
CA TYR A 252 -21.13 -1.23 -3.38
C TYR A 252 -20.24 -2.40 -3.81
N LEU A 253 -19.70 -3.13 -2.84
CA LEU A 253 -18.75 -4.23 -3.05
C LEU A 253 -19.29 -5.32 -3.99
N HIS A 254 -20.54 -5.75 -3.80
CA HIS A 254 -21.15 -6.84 -4.58
C HIS A 254 -21.35 -6.52 -6.07
N ASN A 255 -21.51 -5.25 -6.43
CA ASN A 255 -21.81 -4.82 -7.80
C ASN A 255 -20.77 -3.84 -8.37
N ASN A 256 -19.57 -3.84 -7.79
CA ASN A 256 -18.55 -2.87 -8.11
C ASN A 256 -18.03 -3.02 -9.56
N LYS A 257 -17.99 -1.90 -10.28
CA LYS A 257 -17.47 -1.77 -11.66
C LYS A 257 -16.44 -0.64 -11.79
N ASP A 258 -15.90 -0.16 -10.68
CA ASP A 258 -14.88 0.86 -10.71
C ASP A 258 -13.56 0.29 -11.27
N GLU A 259 -12.81 1.15 -11.95
CA GLU A 259 -11.42 0.88 -12.32
C GLU A 259 -10.56 0.66 -11.06
N ASN A 260 -10.71 1.54 -10.08
CA ASN A 260 -10.08 1.47 -8.77
C ASN A 260 -11.17 1.33 -7.68
N PRO A 261 -11.51 0.07 -7.32
CA PRO A 261 -12.47 -0.20 -6.26
C PRO A 261 -12.11 0.48 -4.94
N LEU A 262 -13.09 1.06 -4.25
CA LEU A 262 -12.89 1.57 -2.89
C LEU A 262 -12.43 0.46 -1.96
N TYR A 263 -11.48 0.81 -1.09
CA TYR A 263 -10.93 -0.10 -0.11
C TYR A 263 -11.19 0.38 1.32
N LEU A 264 -11.83 -0.45 2.14
CA LEU A 264 -12.11 -0.16 3.54
C LEU A 264 -10.84 -0.36 4.35
N PHE A 265 -10.48 0.66 5.12
CA PHE A 265 -9.30 0.67 5.98
C PHE A 265 -9.67 1.34 7.31
N ASP A 266 -9.85 0.55 8.37
CA ASP A 266 -10.35 1.04 9.64
C ASP A 266 -9.46 0.68 10.83
N CYS A 267 -9.05 1.71 11.57
CA CYS A 267 -8.24 1.61 12.78
C CYS A 267 -9.01 1.86 14.08
N ASN A 268 -10.19 2.49 14.04
CA ASN A 268 -10.73 3.14 15.25
C ASN A 268 -12.22 2.91 15.52
N SER A 269 -12.98 2.33 14.58
CA SER A 269 -14.40 2.07 14.79
C SER A 269 -14.69 1.18 16.00
N ILE A 270 -15.95 1.23 16.48
CA ILE A 270 -16.45 0.31 17.53
C ILE A 270 -16.30 -1.16 17.12
N ALA A 271 -16.40 -1.46 15.82
CA ALA A 271 -16.19 -2.80 15.29
C ALA A 271 -14.72 -3.19 15.48
N MET A 272 -13.76 -2.36 15.07
CA MET A 272 -12.34 -2.67 15.25
C MET A 272 -11.95 -2.82 16.72
N GLN A 273 -12.50 -2.00 17.62
CA GLN A 273 -12.29 -2.13 19.08
C GLN A 273 -12.77 -3.48 19.64
N THR A 274 -13.80 -4.07 19.03
CA THR A 274 -14.35 -5.39 19.41
C THR A 274 -13.57 -6.52 18.75
N LEU A 275 -13.33 -6.41 17.44
CA LEU A 275 -12.67 -7.42 16.62
C LEU A 275 -11.21 -7.65 17.01
N ARG A 276 -10.49 -6.60 17.44
CA ARG A 276 -9.12 -6.70 17.98
C ARG A 276 -8.97 -7.64 19.16
N LYS A 277 -10.05 -7.92 19.91
CA LYS A 277 -10.04 -8.83 21.06
C LYS A 277 -10.18 -10.31 20.67
N GLN A 278 -10.45 -10.60 19.39
CA GLN A 278 -10.74 -11.94 18.89
C GLN A 278 -9.52 -12.64 18.27
N TYR A 279 -8.38 -11.96 18.19
CA TYR A 279 -7.15 -12.54 17.68
C TYR A 279 -5.94 -12.08 18.50
N VAL A 280 -4.84 -12.80 18.33
CA VAL A 280 -3.54 -12.44 18.91
C VAL A 280 -2.50 -12.46 17.77
N PRO A 281 -1.63 -11.43 17.66
CA PRO A 281 -0.53 -11.43 16.69
C PRO A 281 0.38 -12.66 16.89
N PRO A 282 0.99 -13.20 15.82
CA PRO A 282 2.02 -14.24 15.94
C PRO A 282 3.09 -13.85 16.96
N GLN A 283 3.60 -14.83 17.71
CA GLN A 283 4.51 -14.58 18.83
C GLN A 283 5.71 -13.71 18.45
N ILE A 284 6.27 -13.91 17.25
CA ILE A 284 7.41 -13.16 16.73
C ILE A 284 7.12 -11.68 16.44
N PHE A 285 5.85 -11.29 16.29
CA PHE A 285 5.44 -9.91 16.02
C PHE A 285 4.90 -9.19 17.25
N GLN A 286 4.79 -9.88 18.40
CA GLN A 286 4.32 -9.26 19.65
C GLN A 286 5.38 -8.36 20.31
N GLN A 287 6.65 -8.49 19.92
CA GLN A 287 7.71 -7.60 20.37
C GLN A 287 7.72 -6.34 19.52
N ASP A 288 6.89 -5.38 19.91
CA ASP A 288 6.69 -4.14 19.20
C ASP A 288 7.16 -2.94 20.02
N LEU A 289 8.27 -2.33 19.60
CA LEU A 289 8.89 -1.23 20.32
C LEU A 289 8.08 0.06 20.27
N PHE A 290 7.19 0.26 19.30
CA PHE A 290 6.31 1.42 19.29
C PHE A 290 5.22 1.34 20.38
N SER A 291 5.12 0.24 21.13
CA SER A 291 4.17 0.15 22.24
C SER A 291 4.48 1.17 23.34
N VAL A 292 5.73 1.66 23.44
CA VAL A 292 6.15 2.64 24.46
C VAL A 292 5.47 3.99 24.31
N PHE A 293 4.95 4.33 23.12
CA PHE A 293 4.15 5.54 22.87
C PHE A 293 2.73 5.44 23.46
N ASN A 294 2.36 4.29 24.02
CA ASN A 294 1.11 4.11 24.74
C ASN A 294 1.42 3.65 26.17
N LYS A 295 1.07 4.49 27.14
CA LYS A 295 1.16 4.16 28.56
C LYS A 295 -0.24 4.23 29.17
N PRO A 296 -0.89 3.07 29.40
CA PRO A 296 -2.27 3.02 29.88
C PRO A 296 -2.49 3.92 31.10
N ASN A 297 -3.58 4.68 31.07
CA ASN A 297 -3.97 5.65 32.11
C ASN A 297 -3.01 6.85 32.30
N GLN A 298 -2.03 7.06 31.42
CA GLN A 298 -1.13 8.22 31.47
C GLN A 298 -1.20 9.02 30.16
N PHE A 299 -0.90 8.39 29.03
CA PHE A 299 -0.94 9.02 27.72
C PHE A 299 -0.99 7.98 26.60
N THR A 300 -1.45 8.39 25.43
CA THR A 300 -1.30 7.68 24.18
C THR A 300 -0.98 8.71 23.10
N CYS A 301 0.10 8.49 22.38
CA CYS A 301 0.47 9.23 21.17
C CYS A 301 1.05 8.30 20.11
N ARG A 302 0.69 7.01 20.20
CA ARG A 302 1.13 6.00 19.26
C ARG A 302 0.40 6.20 17.93
N PRO A 303 1.09 6.12 16.78
CA PRO A 303 0.44 6.07 15.49
C PRO A 303 -0.56 4.92 15.40
N ASP A 304 -1.62 5.14 14.61
CA ASP A 304 -2.51 4.06 14.19
C ASP A 304 -1.64 2.94 13.57
N HIS A 305 -1.85 1.71 14.03
CA HIS A 305 -0.93 0.60 13.75
C HIS A 305 -1.65 -0.72 13.45
N ALA A 306 -2.98 -0.73 13.46
CA ALA A 306 -3.74 -1.95 13.28
C ALA A 306 -5.02 -1.63 12.52
N TRP A 307 -5.28 -2.35 11.44
CA TRP A 307 -6.41 -2.05 10.56
C TRP A 307 -7.19 -3.29 10.20
N LEU A 308 -8.52 -3.16 10.25
CA LEU A 308 -9.42 -4.02 9.50
C LEU A 308 -9.43 -3.56 8.06
N ILE A 309 -9.23 -4.50 7.16
CA ILE A 309 -9.17 -4.25 5.73
C ILE A 309 -10.24 -5.08 5.04
N MET A 310 -11.11 -4.42 4.25
CA MET A 310 -12.13 -5.09 3.44
C MET A 310 -12.18 -4.51 2.04
N GLY A 311 -12.26 -5.37 1.02
CA GLY A 311 -12.32 -4.92 -0.36
C GLY A 311 -12.89 -5.96 -1.31
N SER A 312 -13.42 -5.48 -2.44
CA SER A 312 -13.87 -6.37 -3.52
C SER A 312 -12.67 -7.03 -4.20
N ALA A 313 -12.93 -8.09 -4.96
CA ALA A 313 -12.02 -8.53 -6.01
C ALA A 313 -11.60 -7.32 -6.88
N ARG A 314 -10.35 -7.34 -7.34
CA ARG A 314 -9.66 -6.26 -8.07
C ARG A 314 -9.21 -5.05 -7.24
N SER A 315 -9.68 -4.89 -6.01
CA SER A 315 -9.14 -3.86 -5.12
C SER A 315 -7.75 -4.25 -4.61
N GLY A 316 -7.08 -3.35 -3.91
CA GLY A 316 -5.78 -3.63 -3.34
C GLY A 316 -5.01 -2.36 -3.02
N SER A 317 -3.69 -2.48 -2.93
CA SER A 317 -2.78 -1.35 -2.75
C SER A 317 -1.76 -1.31 -3.88
N THR A 318 -1.52 -0.11 -4.42
CA THR A 318 -0.38 0.16 -5.31
C THR A 318 0.94 -0.02 -4.55
N PHE A 319 2.07 0.09 -5.26
CA PHE A 319 3.38 0.00 -4.62
C PHE A 319 3.59 1.11 -3.61
N HIS A 320 3.96 0.72 -2.39
CA HIS A 320 4.33 1.63 -1.31
C HIS A 320 5.35 0.97 -0.39
N LYS A 321 5.90 1.77 0.53
CA LYS A 321 6.64 1.31 1.72
C LYS A 321 5.83 1.69 2.95
N ASP A 322 5.88 0.86 3.98
CA ASP A 322 5.23 1.18 5.25
C ASP A 322 5.84 2.43 5.91
N PRO A 323 5.02 3.28 6.56
CA PRO A 323 5.49 4.53 7.16
C PRO A 323 6.39 4.26 8.37
N ASN A 324 7.14 5.29 8.77
CA ASN A 324 8.00 5.30 9.96
C ASN A 324 9.04 4.16 10.01
N TYR A 325 9.37 3.59 8.85
CA TYR A 325 10.25 2.42 8.73
C TYR A 325 9.78 1.20 9.55
N THR A 326 8.46 1.09 9.75
CA THR A 326 7.87 -0.05 10.46
C THR A 326 7.92 -1.31 9.61
N CYS A 327 7.90 -2.47 10.26
CA CYS A 327 7.54 -3.73 9.59
C CYS A 327 6.03 -3.90 9.70
N ALA A 328 5.45 -4.75 8.85
CA ALA A 328 4.04 -5.10 8.96
C ALA A 328 3.83 -6.62 8.92
N TRP A 329 2.69 -7.05 9.43
CA TRP A 329 2.15 -8.37 9.16
C TRP A 329 0.70 -8.26 8.74
N ASN A 330 0.27 -9.12 7.80
CA ASN A 330 -1.06 -9.10 7.22
C ASN A 330 -1.64 -10.52 7.15
N VAL A 331 -2.72 -10.79 7.87
CA VAL A 331 -3.44 -12.07 7.80
C VAL A 331 -4.64 -11.96 6.87
N ALA A 332 -4.72 -12.88 5.91
CA ALA A 332 -5.92 -13.07 5.10
C ALA A 332 -6.96 -13.85 5.93
N ILE A 333 -8.07 -13.23 6.30
CA ILE A 333 -9.17 -13.90 7.01
C ILE A 333 -10.12 -14.56 6.00
N THR A 334 -10.47 -13.83 4.95
CA THR A 334 -11.26 -14.32 3.81
C THR A 334 -10.63 -13.80 2.52
N GLY A 335 -10.73 -14.57 1.44
CA GLY A 335 -10.23 -14.22 0.11
C GLY A 335 -8.73 -14.46 -0.07
N ARG A 336 -8.28 -14.44 -1.33
CA ARG A 336 -6.85 -14.59 -1.69
C ARG A 336 -6.24 -13.24 -2.04
N LYS A 337 -5.02 -12.99 -1.58
CA LYS A 337 -4.26 -11.77 -1.90
C LYS A 337 -2.95 -12.13 -2.60
N LEU A 338 -2.74 -11.56 -3.78
CA LEU A 338 -1.46 -11.67 -4.51
C LEU A 338 -0.54 -10.53 -4.06
N TRP A 339 0.68 -10.89 -3.68
CA TRP A 339 1.73 -9.97 -3.23
C TRP A 339 2.84 -9.91 -4.27
N ILE A 340 3.28 -8.70 -4.58
CA ILE A 340 4.46 -8.43 -5.41
C ILE A 340 5.38 -7.54 -4.58
N MET A 341 6.60 -7.99 -4.32
CA MET A 341 7.52 -7.32 -3.41
C MET A 341 8.91 -7.19 -4.00
N LEU A 342 9.51 -6.00 -3.84
CA LEU A 342 10.87 -5.70 -4.23
C LEU A 342 11.65 -5.12 -3.04
N PRO A 343 12.95 -5.43 -2.92
CA PRO A 343 13.76 -4.93 -1.82
C PRO A 343 13.90 -3.41 -1.88
N PRO A 344 14.26 -2.75 -0.76
CA PRO A 344 14.23 -1.29 -0.64
C PRO A 344 15.05 -0.51 -1.69
N HIS A 345 16.07 -1.14 -2.28
CA HIS A 345 17.00 -0.53 -3.24
C HIS A 345 16.57 -0.66 -4.71
N ILE A 346 15.43 -1.31 -5.00
CA ILE A 346 14.92 -1.50 -6.35
C ILE A 346 13.56 -0.82 -6.46
N THR A 347 13.50 0.27 -7.20
CA THR A 347 12.24 0.93 -7.54
C THR A 347 11.42 0.03 -8.47
N PRO A 348 10.15 -0.25 -8.15
CA PRO A 348 9.30 -1.10 -8.98
C PRO A 348 9.11 -0.54 -10.40
N PRO A 349 9.06 -1.38 -11.45
CA PRO A 349 8.73 -0.93 -12.80
C PRO A 349 7.42 -0.13 -12.86
N GLY A 350 7.43 0.99 -13.58
CA GLY A 350 6.29 1.90 -13.70
C GLY A 350 6.12 2.87 -12.53
N VAL A 351 6.87 2.69 -11.44
CA VAL A 351 6.89 3.62 -10.29
C VAL A 351 8.09 4.55 -10.42
N SER A 352 7.88 5.84 -10.20
CA SER A 352 8.93 6.85 -10.14
C SER A 352 8.82 7.60 -8.82
N THR A 353 9.96 7.82 -8.16
CA THR A 353 10.05 8.59 -6.92
C THR A 353 11.03 9.73 -7.09
N ASP A 354 10.90 10.76 -6.27
CA ASP A 354 11.98 11.73 -6.04
C ASP A 354 13.17 11.08 -5.30
N ASP A 355 14.28 11.81 -5.21
CA ASP A 355 15.53 11.32 -4.59
C ASP A 355 15.36 10.97 -3.09
N GLU A 356 14.43 11.63 -2.41
CA GLU A 356 14.13 11.38 -0.99
C GLU A 356 13.08 10.27 -0.78
N GLU A 357 12.47 9.78 -1.86
CA GLU A 357 11.30 8.89 -1.86
C GLU A 357 10.10 9.46 -1.06
N SER A 358 9.97 10.78 -1.03
CA SER A 358 8.89 11.51 -0.38
C SER A 358 7.62 11.59 -1.24
N GLU A 359 7.78 11.59 -2.57
CA GLU A 359 6.68 11.59 -3.53
C GLU A 359 6.76 10.36 -4.44
N VAL A 360 5.73 9.52 -4.40
CA VAL A 360 5.62 8.33 -5.24
C VAL A 360 4.63 8.57 -6.36
N THR A 361 5.12 8.55 -7.61
CA THR A 361 4.29 8.57 -8.82
C THR A 361 4.21 7.15 -9.40
N SER A 362 3.00 6.67 -9.66
CA SER A 362 2.70 5.30 -10.12
C SER A 362 1.69 5.38 -11.26
N PRO A 363 1.51 4.34 -12.11
CA PRO A 363 0.38 4.30 -13.02
C PRO A 363 -0.92 4.43 -12.23
N VAL A 364 -1.96 4.98 -12.88
CA VAL A 364 -3.22 5.46 -12.26
C VAL A 364 -3.93 4.41 -11.39
N GLY A 365 -3.68 3.11 -11.62
CA GLY A 365 -4.23 2.03 -10.81
C GLY A 365 -3.53 0.69 -10.98
N ILE A 366 -3.86 -0.28 -10.11
CA ILE A 366 -3.33 -1.65 -10.15
C ILE A 366 -3.64 -2.32 -11.50
N ALA A 367 -4.86 -2.14 -11.99
CA ALA A 367 -5.33 -2.65 -13.27
C ALA A 367 -4.46 -2.18 -14.43
N GLU A 368 -4.24 -0.87 -14.50
CA GLU A 368 -3.39 -0.22 -15.48
C GLU A 368 -1.96 -0.76 -15.40
N TRP A 369 -1.40 -0.83 -14.19
CA TRP A 369 -0.03 -1.33 -13.96
C TRP A 369 0.15 -2.78 -14.48
N VAL A 370 -0.83 -3.65 -14.24
CA VAL A 370 -0.80 -5.04 -14.72
C VAL A 370 -0.93 -5.10 -16.25
N LEU A 371 -1.90 -4.40 -16.84
CA LEU A 371 -2.17 -4.46 -18.28
C LEU A 371 -1.09 -3.81 -19.14
N SER A 372 -0.40 -2.80 -18.61
CA SER A 372 0.73 -2.15 -19.27
C SER A 372 2.01 -2.98 -19.24
N GLY A 373 1.98 -4.15 -18.61
CA GLY A 373 3.07 -5.13 -18.65
C GLY A 373 4.10 -5.00 -17.53
N PHE A 374 3.95 -4.02 -16.63
CA PHE A 374 4.90 -3.81 -15.54
C PHE A 374 4.98 -5.00 -14.56
N PHE A 375 3.91 -5.77 -14.40
CA PHE A 375 3.97 -7.05 -13.69
C PHE A 375 4.99 -8.01 -14.33
N ASN A 376 4.94 -8.16 -15.65
CA ASN A 376 5.84 -9.03 -16.38
C ASN A 376 7.29 -8.53 -16.34
N ASP A 377 7.50 -7.21 -16.26
CA ASP A 377 8.83 -6.64 -16.09
C ASP A 377 9.37 -6.85 -14.68
N SER A 378 8.51 -6.74 -13.66
CA SER A 378 8.87 -6.96 -12.26
C SER A 378 9.38 -8.37 -12.02
N ILE A 379 8.71 -9.39 -12.55
CA ILE A 379 9.12 -10.80 -12.36
C ILE A 379 10.39 -11.19 -13.12
N LYS A 380 10.92 -10.31 -13.98
CA LYS A 380 12.25 -10.49 -14.60
C LYS A 380 13.38 -10.04 -13.68
N ILE A 381 13.08 -9.24 -12.66
CA ILE A 381 14.04 -8.81 -11.65
C ILE A 381 14.28 -9.97 -10.69
N ALA A 382 15.56 -10.33 -10.48
CA ALA A 382 15.94 -11.54 -9.76
C ALA A 382 15.53 -11.53 -8.28
N GLU A 383 15.53 -10.34 -7.65
CA GLU A 383 15.15 -10.12 -6.26
C GLU A 383 13.64 -9.90 -6.07
N CYS A 384 12.86 -9.75 -7.15
CA CYS A 384 11.42 -9.62 -7.05
C CYS A 384 10.82 -10.94 -6.57
N VAL A 385 10.00 -10.89 -5.52
CA VAL A 385 9.30 -12.05 -4.99
C VAL A 385 7.79 -11.87 -5.12
N VAL A 386 7.14 -12.95 -5.56
CA VAL A 386 5.68 -13.00 -5.73
C VAL A 386 5.13 -14.19 -4.94
N GLY A 387 4.02 -13.97 -4.24
CA GLY A 387 3.34 -15.02 -3.48
C GLY A 387 1.87 -14.69 -3.29
N VAL A 388 1.09 -15.69 -2.87
CA VAL A 388 -0.35 -15.52 -2.60
C VAL A 388 -0.63 -15.93 -1.17
N THR A 389 -1.28 -15.07 -0.38
CA THR A 389 -1.83 -15.50 0.92
C THR A 389 -3.23 -16.08 0.71
N PHE A 390 -3.44 -17.27 1.28
CA PHE A 390 -4.75 -17.92 1.40
C PHE A 390 -5.38 -17.63 2.78
N PRO A 391 -6.70 -17.83 2.95
CA PRO A 391 -7.33 -17.69 4.26
C PRO A 391 -6.60 -18.46 5.37
N GLY A 392 -6.25 -17.76 6.46
CA GLY A 392 -5.47 -18.26 7.59
C GLY A 392 -3.96 -18.06 7.48
N GLU A 393 -3.43 -17.69 6.31
CA GLU A 393 -2.00 -17.35 6.15
C GLU A 393 -1.71 -15.89 6.53
N CYS A 394 -0.53 -15.66 7.11
CA CYS A 394 -0.09 -14.34 7.56
C CYS A 394 1.21 -13.92 6.86
N MET A 395 1.15 -12.90 6.00
CA MET A 395 2.32 -12.30 5.35
C MET A 395 3.13 -11.47 6.36
N TYR A 396 4.46 -11.55 6.28
CA TYR A 396 5.39 -10.62 6.90
C TYR A 396 5.98 -9.68 5.85
N VAL A 397 5.91 -8.38 6.11
CA VAL A 397 6.46 -7.31 5.28
C VAL A 397 7.62 -6.67 6.05
N PRO A 398 8.88 -6.86 5.61
CA PRO A 398 10.01 -6.23 6.26
C PRO A 398 10.05 -4.73 5.99
N SER A 399 10.56 -3.96 6.95
CA SER A 399 10.68 -2.51 6.85
C SER A 399 11.39 -2.05 5.57
N GLY A 400 10.78 -1.10 4.86
CA GLY A 400 11.36 -0.47 3.66
C GLY A 400 11.18 -1.26 2.36
N TRP A 401 10.58 -2.45 2.39
CA TRP A 401 10.29 -3.20 1.16
C TRP A 401 9.15 -2.55 0.37
N TRP A 402 9.37 -2.36 -0.92
CA TRP A 402 8.31 -2.00 -1.86
C TRP A 402 7.35 -3.16 -1.99
N HIS A 403 6.06 -2.91 -1.82
CA HIS A 403 5.06 -3.97 -1.98
C HIS A 403 3.74 -3.46 -2.56
N SER A 404 3.13 -4.26 -3.42
CA SER A 404 1.78 -4.09 -3.95
C SER A 404 0.97 -5.35 -3.69
N VAL A 405 -0.32 -5.15 -3.38
CA VAL A 405 -1.25 -6.22 -3.01
C VAL A 405 -2.47 -6.15 -3.92
N ILE A 406 -2.84 -7.28 -4.52
CA ILE A 406 -4.02 -7.40 -5.37
C ILE A 406 -4.99 -8.41 -4.76
N ASN A 407 -6.22 -7.98 -4.47
CA ASN A 407 -7.29 -8.88 -4.05
C ASN A 407 -7.81 -9.67 -5.24
N ILE A 408 -7.59 -10.98 -5.21
CA ILE A 408 -8.04 -11.90 -6.25
C ILE A 408 -9.55 -12.17 -6.10
N ASP A 409 -10.01 -12.20 -4.86
CA ASP A 409 -11.41 -12.36 -4.45
C ASP A 409 -11.81 -11.23 -3.50
N ASP A 410 -13.10 -11.12 -3.19
CA ASP A 410 -13.56 -10.29 -2.08
C ASP A 410 -12.86 -10.74 -0.80
N SER A 411 -12.20 -9.80 -0.13
CA SER A 411 -11.20 -10.10 0.88
C SER A 411 -11.45 -9.36 2.20
N ILE A 412 -11.27 -10.07 3.30
CA ILE A 412 -11.21 -9.51 4.67
C ILE A 412 -9.82 -9.84 5.21
N ALA A 413 -9.13 -8.85 5.76
CA ALA A 413 -7.81 -9.02 6.35
C ALA A 413 -7.61 -8.13 7.56
N ILE A 414 -6.61 -8.50 8.34
CA ILE A 414 -6.11 -7.69 9.45
C ILE A 414 -4.64 -7.44 9.19
N THR A 415 -4.22 -6.18 9.30
CA THR A 415 -2.81 -5.82 9.19
C THR A 415 -2.39 -5.05 10.43
N GLN A 416 -1.16 -5.25 10.88
CA GLN A 416 -0.57 -4.36 11.88
C GLN A 416 0.88 -4.02 11.57
N ASN A 417 1.25 -2.79 11.92
CA ASN A 417 2.60 -2.28 11.82
C ASN A 417 3.26 -2.31 13.21
N PHE A 418 4.54 -2.68 13.23
CA PHE A 418 5.31 -2.84 14.46
C PHE A 418 6.80 -2.58 14.21
N VAL A 419 7.53 -2.29 15.28
CA VAL A 419 9.00 -2.17 15.23
C VAL A 419 9.64 -3.30 16.03
N PRO A 420 10.25 -4.31 15.40
CA PRO A 420 11.01 -5.33 16.13
C PRO A 420 12.36 -4.78 16.62
N ILE A 421 12.96 -5.46 17.61
CA ILE A 421 14.28 -5.09 18.14
C ILE A 421 15.36 -5.05 17.04
N SER A 422 15.33 -6.00 16.11
CA SER A 422 16.28 -6.06 14.99
C SER A 422 16.27 -4.80 14.12
N LYS A 423 15.15 -4.05 14.11
CA LYS A 423 14.94 -2.85 13.30
C LYS A 423 14.97 -1.54 14.09
N LEU A 424 15.23 -1.56 15.40
CA LEU A 424 15.25 -0.36 16.23
C LEU A 424 16.19 0.73 15.69
N ALA A 425 17.39 0.35 15.25
CA ALA A 425 18.36 1.31 14.71
C ALA A 425 17.85 2.03 13.45
N ASN A 426 17.17 1.30 12.57
CA ASN A 426 16.61 1.86 11.34
C ASN A 426 15.38 2.75 11.61
N ALA A 427 14.52 2.36 12.55
CA ALA A 427 13.41 3.21 12.97
C ALA A 427 13.91 4.52 13.60
N LEU A 428 14.96 4.45 14.43
CA LEU A 428 15.61 5.65 14.99
C LEU A 428 16.22 6.54 13.91
N ASP A 429 16.90 5.95 12.93
CA ASP A 429 17.46 6.66 11.77
C ASP A 429 16.37 7.42 11.01
N PHE A 430 15.27 6.74 10.68
CA PHE A 430 14.14 7.34 9.98
C PHE A 430 13.54 8.50 10.78
N LEU A 431 13.22 8.29 12.06
CA LEU A 431 12.61 9.33 12.90
C LEU A 431 13.53 10.53 13.11
N LYS A 432 14.86 10.35 13.04
CA LYS A 432 15.84 11.42 13.22
C LYS A 432 16.10 12.19 11.93
N ASN A 433 16.33 11.46 10.83
CA ASN A 433 16.90 12.00 9.59
C ASN A 433 15.86 12.17 8.47
N LYS A 434 14.63 11.62 8.63
CA LYS A 434 13.51 11.76 7.67
C LYS A 434 12.27 12.36 8.35
N GLN A 435 12.44 13.42 9.14
CA GLN A 435 11.34 14.03 9.91
C GLN A 435 10.14 14.46 9.06
N GLY A 436 10.39 14.97 7.84
CA GLY A 436 9.32 15.36 6.90
C GLY A 436 8.51 14.18 6.34
N GLN A 437 8.96 12.93 6.52
CA GLN A 437 8.28 11.72 6.07
C GLN A 437 7.63 10.95 7.24
N VAL A 438 7.68 11.49 8.45
CA VAL A 438 7.01 10.90 9.61
C VAL A 438 5.50 11.14 9.48
N SER A 439 4.72 10.07 9.64
CA SER A 439 3.26 10.09 9.52
C SER A 439 2.58 9.25 10.60
N GLY A 440 1.25 9.34 10.71
CA GLY A 440 0.41 8.62 11.67
C GLY A 440 0.42 9.20 13.09
N PHE A 441 1.35 10.09 13.43
CA PHE A 441 1.38 10.76 14.73
C PHE A 441 0.43 11.95 14.75
N ARG A 442 -0.39 12.06 15.80
CA ARG A 442 -1.31 13.18 15.98
C ARG A 442 -0.62 14.26 16.82
N PRO A 443 -0.38 15.47 16.28
CA PRO A 443 0.36 16.52 16.98
C PRO A 443 -0.23 16.88 18.35
N ARG A 444 -1.57 16.86 18.46
CA ARG A 444 -2.28 17.10 19.74
C ARG A 444 -1.95 16.04 20.80
N GLU A 445 -1.93 14.77 20.42
CA GLU A 445 -1.61 13.67 21.34
C GLU A 445 -0.14 13.70 21.77
N ILE A 446 0.75 14.09 20.85
CA ILE A 446 2.16 14.35 21.14
C ILE A 446 2.27 15.49 22.15
N ASN A 447 1.64 16.64 21.90
CA ASN A 447 1.70 17.78 22.81
C ASN A 447 1.20 17.41 24.23
N VAL A 448 0.04 16.75 24.35
CA VAL A 448 -0.47 16.26 25.64
C VAL A 448 0.52 15.32 26.33
N THR A 449 1.15 14.42 25.57
CA THR A 449 2.16 13.50 26.11
C THR A 449 3.37 14.27 26.65
N LEU A 450 3.88 15.25 25.89
CA LEU A 450 5.03 16.04 26.28
C LEU A 450 4.75 16.89 27.54
N HIS A 451 3.57 17.51 27.64
CA HIS A 451 3.11 18.19 28.87
C HIS A 451 3.12 17.25 30.09
N ASN A 452 2.58 16.04 29.94
CA ASN A 452 2.57 15.04 31.00
C ASN A 452 3.98 14.64 31.44
N LEU A 453 4.89 14.44 30.48
CA LEU A 453 6.28 14.06 30.75
C LEU A 453 7.07 15.20 31.42
N LEU A 454 6.92 16.45 30.95
CA LEU A 454 7.56 17.63 31.53
C LEU A 454 7.08 17.87 32.96
N THR A 455 5.77 17.79 33.22
CA THR A 455 5.19 17.87 34.56
C THR A 455 5.68 16.71 35.45
N GLY A 456 5.90 15.53 34.86
CA GLY A 456 6.52 14.37 35.50
C GLY A 456 8.03 14.50 35.77
N GLY A 457 8.66 15.62 35.41
CA GLY A 457 10.07 15.91 35.69
C GLY A 457 11.04 15.56 34.57
N ALA A 458 10.57 15.31 33.34
CA ALA A 458 11.43 15.18 32.17
C ALA A 458 12.24 16.48 31.95
N LYS A 459 13.53 16.35 31.62
CA LYS A 459 14.46 17.47 31.42
C LYS A 459 15.01 17.49 29.98
N GLU A 460 14.13 17.34 29.00
CA GLU A 460 14.48 17.36 27.58
C GLU A 460 14.07 18.71 26.98
N SER A 461 15.03 19.48 26.48
CA SER A 461 14.78 20.83 25.94
C SER A 461 13.94 20.81 24.67
N SER A 462 14.08 19.77 23.84
CA SER A 462 13.28 19.58 22.62
C SER A 462 11.79 19.46 22.95
N PHE A 463 11.44 18.84 24.08
CA PHE A 463 10.04 18.72 24.51
C PHE A 463 9.47 20.08 24.87
N GLN A 464 10.19 20.87 25.68
CA GLN A 464 9.76 22.21 26.07
C GLN A 464 9.62 23.12 24.85
N ASN A 465 10.61 23.12 23.96
CA ASN A 465 10.60 23.93 22.75
C ASN A 465 9.39 23.62 21.86
N TYR A 466 9.08 22.33 21.66
CA TYR A 466 7.91 21.94 20.88
C TYR A 466 6.60 22.38 21.54
N VAL A 467 6.45 22.14 22.84
CA VAL A 467 5.26 22.53 23.61
C VAL A 467 5.02 24.04 23.53
N ASP A 468 6.07 24.85 23.75
CA ASP A 468 5.97 26.32 23.71
C ASP A 468 5.53 26.83 22.32
N VAL A 469 6.08 26.23 21.26
CA VAL A 469 5.70 26.58 19.88
C VAL A 469 4.30 26.09 19.56
N PHE A 470 3.98 24.82 19.84
CA PHE A 470 2.67 24.25 19.52
C PHE A 470 1.55 24.95 20.29
N ASP A 471 1.73 25.27 21.57
CA ASP A 471 0.71 25.99 22.36
C ASP A 471 0.50 27.44 21.86
N SER A 472 1.51 28.02 21.19
CA SER A 472 1.36 29.31 20.52
C SER A 472 0.57 29.23 19.21
N LEU A 473 0.54 28.04 18.59
CA LEU A 473 -0.21 27.75 17.39
C LEU A 473 -1.62 27.29 17.82
N ASN A 474 -2.65 28.07 17.53
CA ASN A 474 -4.03 27.76 17.93
C ASN A 474 -4.63 26.62 17.06
N ILE A 475 -3.97 25.45 17.03
CA ILE A 475 -4.32 24.28 16.23
C ILE A 475 -5.28 23.40 17.05
N ASP A 476 -6.54 23.34 16.64
CA ASP A 476 -7.57 22.48 17.27
C ASP A 476 -7.90 21.23 16.43
N VAL A 477 -7.14 20.96 15.37
CA VAL A 477 -7.40 19.82 14.47
C VAL A 477 -6.74 18.56 15.05
N ASN A 478 -7.51 17.47 15.16
CA ASN A 478 -7.04 16.16 15.60
C ASN A 478 -6.75 15.23 14.41
N GLU A 479 -5.85 15.66 13.54
CA GLU A 479 -5.46 14.95 12.31
C GLU A 479 -4.01 14.43 12.40
N ASP A 480 -3.66 13.53 11.47
CA ASP A 480 -2.31 13.04 11.24
C ASP A 480 -1.35 14.19 10.85
N CYS A 481 -0.11 14.16 11.36
CA CYS A 481 0.94 15.10 11.00
C CYS A 481 1.28 15.12 9.50
N GLY A 482 1.07 14.02 8.77
CA GLY A 482 1.27 13.98 7.32
C GLY A 482 0.27 14.82 6.52
N GLU A 483 -0.86 15.19 7.12
CA GLU A 483 -1.96 15.90 6.46
C GLU A 483 -2.00 17.41 6.81
N ILE A 484 -1.12 17.87 7.70
CA ILE A 484 -1.10 19.25 8.20
C ILE A 484 0.16 19.97 7.70
N ALA A 485 -0.02 21.03 6.91
CA ALA A 485 1.06 21.91 6.50
C ALA A 485 1.56 22.79 7.66
N ASP A 486 2.82 23.22 7.58
CA ASP A 486 3.45 24.19 8.49
C ASP A 486 3.49 23.78 9.98
N LEU A 487 3.53 22.47 10.27
CA LEU A 487 3.74 21.97 11.63
C LEU A 487 5.17 22.25 12.13
N PRO A 488 5.35 22.60 13.42
CA PRO A 488 6.67 22.61 14.03
C PRO A 488 7.24 21.19 14.03
N GLY A 489 8.56 21.07 13.82
CA GLY A 489 9.25 19.78 13.84
C GLY A 489 8.98 19.03 15.15
N MET A 490 8.31 17.88 15.05
CA MET A 490 7.94 17.09 16.21
C MET A 490 9.15 16.33 16.76
N PRO A 491 9.41 16.36 18.07
CA PRO A 491 10.56 15.68 18.68
C PRO A 491 10.30 14.17 18.86
N ILE A 492 9.84 13.48 17.81
CA ILE A 492 9.44 12.07 17.85
C ILE A 492 10.63 11.16 18.15
N TYR A 493 11.80 11.46 17.57
CA TYR A 493 13.04 10.72 17.85
C TYR A 493 13.42 10.83 19.33
N GLU A 494 13.48 12.04 19.87
CA GLU A 494 13.82 12.28 21.29
C GLU A 494 12.79 11.64 22.22
N LEU A 495 11.51 11.75 21.88
CA LEU A 495 10.41 11.14 22.62
C LEU A 495 10.56 9.61 22.62
N PHE A 496 10.83 9.00 21.48
CA PHE A 496 11.00 7.56 21.38
C PHE A 496 12.18 7.07 22.23
N VAL A 497 13.33 7.74 22.12
CA VAL A 497 14.54 7.45 22.91
C VAL A 497 14.26 7.58 24.41
N TYR A 498 13.56 8.64 24.82
CA TYR A 498 13.18 8.87 26.21
C TYR A 498 12.27 7.75 26.73
N LEU A 499 11.22 7.41 25.98
CA LEU A 499 10.24 6.39 26.35
C LEU A 499 10.85 4.99 26.41
N LEU A 500 11.79 4.65 25.52
CA LEU A 500 12.52 3.38 25.58
C LEU A 500 13.32 3.25 26.89
N LYS A 501 14.01 4.31 27.33
CA LYS A 501 14.72 4.32 28.62
C LYS A 501 13.74 4.15 29.79
N GLN A 502 12.62 4.87 29.79
CA GLN A 502 11.60 4.74 30.83
C GLN A 502 10.97 3.34 30.93
N ASN A 503 11.06 2.55 29.85
CA ASN A 503 10.56 1.17 29.80
C ASN A 503 11.68 0.12 29.96
N GLY A 504 12.86 0.49 30.47
CA GLY A 504 13.94 -0.45 30.80
C GLY A 504 14.67 -1.03 29.58
N MET A 505 14.67 -0.31 28.45
CA MET A 505 15.27 -0.75 27.19
C MET A 505 16.65 -0.13 26.93
N GLU A 506 17.37 0.28 27.97
CA GLU A 506 18.63 1.01 27.85
C GLU A 506 19.71 0.21 27.12
N MET A 507 19.76 -1.11 27.32
CA MET A 507 20.73 -1.98 26.68
C MET A 507 20.48 -2.07 25.16
N GLN A 508 19.24 -2.35 24.77
CA GLN A 508 18.81 -2.45 23.37
C GLN A 508 19.00 -1.11 22.66
N LEU A 509 18.65 -0.01 23.33
CA LEU A 509 18.85 1.34 22.81
C LEU A 509 20.33 1.64 22.60
N LYS A 510 21.21 1.29 23.55
CA LYS A 510 22.66 1.50 23.41
C LYS A 510 23.22 0.76 22.19
N GLU A 511 22.82 -0.49 21.99
CA GLU A 511 23.22 -1.27 20.81
C GLU A 511 22.67 -0.69 19.51
N ALA A 512 21.42 -0.23 19.52
CA ALA A 512 20.79 0.39 18.36
C ALA A 512 21.45 1.73 17.99
N LEU A 513 21.84 2.55 18.97
CA LEU A 513 22.56 3.81 18.72
C LEU A 513 23.94 3.59 18.10
N VAL A 514 24.66 2.52 18.48
CA VAL A 514 25.92 2.14 17.83
C VAL A 514 25.68 1.71 16.37
N LYS A 515 24.57 1.02 16.09
CA LYS A 515 24.19 0.67 14.72
C LYS A 515 23.75 1.89 13.91
N LEU A 516 23.00 2.82 14.52
CA LEU A 516 22.58 4.08 13.93
C LEU A 516 23.79 4.90 13.47
N GLU A 517 24.81 5.06 14.31
CA GLU A 517 26.04 5.76 13.94
C GLU A 517 26.70 5.16 12.70
N LYS A 518 26.70 3.81 12.57
CA LYS A 518 27.21 3.14 11.38
C LYS A 518 26.35 3.37 10.14
N ILE A 519 25.03 3.48 10.29
CA ILE A 519 24.11 3.81 9.20
C ILE A 519 24.41 5.23 8.71
N GLU A 520 24.49 6.19 9.63
CA GLU A 520 24.76 7.60 9.34
C GLU A 520 26.14 7.80 8.69
N LEU A 521 27.16 7.05 9.13
CA LEU A 521 28.49 7.07 8.49
C LEU A 521 28.45 6.58 7.05
N LYS A 522 27.72 5.50 6.77
CA LYS A 522 27.55 4.96 5.41
C LYS A 522 26.75 5.89 4.52
N ALA A 523 25.70 6.52 5.04
CA ALA A 523 24.91 7.50 4.31
C ALA A 523 25.78 8.70 3.92
N TYR A 524 26.55 9.23 4.87
CA TYR A 524 27.50 10.31 4.62
C TYR A 524 28.54 9.95 3.55
N GLU A 525 29.12 8.75 3.63
CA GLU A 525 30.07 8.25 2.62
C GLU A 525 29.45 8.18 1.23
N LYS A 526 28.20 7.73 1.14
CA LYS A 526 27.46 7.65 -0.13
C LYS A 526 27.16 9.03 -0.71
N GLU A 527 26.79 10.00 0.12
CA GLU A 527 26.44 11.36 -0.31
C GLU A 527 27.66 12.19 -0.70
N THR A 528 28.74 12.09 0.09
CA THR A 528 29.91 12.96 -0.07
C THR A 528 31.06 12.32 -0.85
N GLY A 529 31.03 10.99 -1.04
CA GLY A 529 32.14 10.21 -1.56
C GLY A 529 33.35 10.14 -0.62
N LYS A 530 33.23 10.64 0.63
CA LYS A 530 34.32 10.75 1.60
C LYS A 530 33.98 10.01 2.88
N SER A 531 34.97 9.32 3.43
CA SER A 531 34.84 8.70 4.76
C SER A 531 35.21 9.69 5.85
N LYS A 532 34.33 9.90 6.84
CA LYS A 532 34.62 10.74 8.01
C LYS A 532 35.86 10.27 8.77
N ALA A 533 36.17 8.97 8.74
CA ALA A 533 37.38 8.43 9.33
C ALA A 533 38.63 8.92 8.57
N TRP A 534 38.54 9.01 7.25
CA TRP A 534 39.61 9.54 6.39
C TRP A 534 39.74 11.05 6.55
N GLU A 535 38.61 11.78 6.61
CA GLU A 535 38.62 13.22 6.88
C GLU A 535 39.29 13.53 8.22
N LYS A 536 38.95 12.80 9.29
CA LYS A 536 39.58 12.95 10.60
C LYS A 536 41.07 12.58 10.63
N LEU A 537 41.53 11.71 9.72
CA LEU A 537 42.95 11.35 9.55
C LEU A 537 43.71 12.37 8.68
N THR A 538 43.01 13.05 7.76
CA THR A 538 43.56 14.08 6.88
C THR A 538 43.32 15.50 7.36
N GLU A 539 42.55 15.68 8.44
CA GLU A 539 42.47 16.92 9.18
C GLU A 539 43.91 17.31 9.55
N PRO A 540 44.38 18.51 9.16
CA PRO A 540 45.73 18.92 9.46
C PRO A 540 45.87 18.93 10.98
N SER A 541 46.58 17.95 11.54
CA SER A 541 46.99 17.99 12.93
C SER A 541 47.79 19.28 13.08
N SER A 542 47.32 20.19 13.92
CA SER A 542 48.00 21.45 14.24
C SER A 542 49.34 21.27 14.97
N THR A 543 49.97 20.10 14.88
CA THR A 543 51.33 19.80 15.26
C THR A 543 51.90 18.70 14.37
N ALA A 544 53.02 19.02 13.71
CA ALA A 544 53.88 18.17 12.86
C ALA A 544 53.39 17.88 11.43
N ALA A 545 53.81 18.73 10.50
CA ALA A 545 53.81 18.46 9.07
C ALA A 545 54.73 17.26 8.74
N PHE A 546 54.18 16.21 8.14
CA PHE A 546 54.94 15.23 7.36
C PHE A 546 54.61 15.45 5.88
N SER A 547 55.52 16.12 5.19
CA SER A 547 55.44 16.34 3.73
C SER A 547 56.11 15.16 3.03
N PHE A 548 55.37 14.43 2.20
CA PHE A 548 55.95 13.58 1.17
C PHE A 548 56.23 14.45 -0.05
N GLY A 549 57.49 14.83 -0.24
CA GLY A 549 57.96 15.41 -1.49
C GLY A 549 58.11 14.30 -2.53
N PHE A 550 57.22 14.27 -3.52
CA PHE A 550 57.54 13.69 -4.81
C PHE A 550 58.01 14.83 -5.70
N GLU A 551 59.31 14.89 -5.95
CA GLU A 551 59.89 15.68 -7.03
C GLU A 551 59.48 15.02 -8.36
N ASP A 552 58.66 15.71 -9.14
CA ASP A 552 58.49 15.42 -10.56
C ASP A 552 59.81 15.77 -11.26
N SER A 553 60.63 14.75 -11.55
CA SER A 553 61.67 14.87 -12.56
C SER A 553 61.03 14.60 -13.93
N SER A 554 60.76 15.69 -14.65
CA SER A 554 60.75 15.70 -16.11
C SER A 554 62.07 15.16 -16.64
N ASP A 555 62.05 14.23 -17.58
CA ASP A 555 63.08 14.10 -18.61
C ASP A 555 62.50 13.44 -19.87
N GLU A 556 63.02 13.92 -20.98
CA GLU A 556 62.64 13.76 -22.38
C GLU A 556 62.95 12.36 -22.96
N GLU A 557 62.02 11.81 -23.75
CA GLU A 557 62.16 11.36 -25.17
C GLU A 557 60.92 10.58 -25.64
#